data_AF-A0A8T4P006-F1
#
_entry.id   AF-A0A8T4P006-F1
#
_cell.length_a   1.000
_cell.length_b   1.000
_cell.length_c   1.000
_cell.angle_alpha   90.00
_cell.angle_beta   90.00
_cell.angle_gamma   90.00
#
_symmetry.space_group_name_H-M   'P 1'
#
loop_
_entity.id
_entity.type
_entity.pdbx_description
1 polymer ?
#
loop_
_entity_poly.entity_id
_entity_poly.type
_entity_poly.pdbx_seq_one_letter_code
_entity_poly.pdbx_strand_id
1 'polypeptide(L)'
;MNALKKTPGFSKVMFVMLYGSHADNTQNKLSDIDYAIFYNGNKKERFRFRLKILSRLPDKFDIQIFQDLPLFVRKDILKGNLLYAKDESYVYDVAYETMKDFEHFKKYYYDYIGMEAIS
;
A
#
# COMPACT_ATOMS: atom_id res chain seq x y z
N MET A 1 5.17 9.09 12.50
CA MET A 1 3.73 9.00 12.81
C MET A 1 3.07 10.32 13.26
N ASN A 2 3.69 11.15 14.11
CA ASN A 2 3.06 12.38 14.62
C ASN A 2 2.66 13.42 13.53
N ALA A 3 3.48 13.62 12.51
CA ALA A 3 3.15 14.54 11.41
C ALA A 3 1.96 14.04 10.56
N LEU A 4 1.88 12.73 10.32
CA LEU A 4 0.75 12.08 9.64
C LEU A 4 -0.55 12.27 10.43
N LYS A 5 -0.54 11.99 11.75
CA LYS A 5 -1.73 12.16 12.61
C LYS A 5 -2.26 13.60 12.66
N LYS A 6 -1.38 14.60 12.52
CA LYS A 6 -1.74 16.03 12.48
C LYS A 6 -2.20 16.52 11.11
N THR A 7 -2.19 15.68 10.08
CA THR A 7 -2.55 16.09 8.71
C THR A 7 -4.07 16.21 8.55
N PRO A 8 -4.63 17.34 8.08
CA PRO A 8 -6.05 17.46 7.81
C PRO A 8 -6.51 16.38 6.82
N GLY A 9 -7.55 15.65 7.22
CA GLY A 9 -8.03 14.46 6.50
C GLY A 9 -7.57 13.14 7.11
N PHE A 10 -6.70 13.14 8.13
CA PHE A 10 -6.23 11.91 8.80
C PHE A 10 -7.39 11.04 9.34
N SER A 11 -8.53 11.61 9.70
CA SER A 11 -9.72 10.86 10.14
C SER A 11 -10.26 9.85 9.11
N LYS A 12 -9.90 10.02 7.84
CA LYS A 12 -10.22 9.12 6.72
C LYS A 12 -9.12 8.08 6.45
N VAL A 13 -7.98 8.13 7.15
CA VAL A 13 -6.96 7.07 7.06
C VAL A 13 -7.48 5.83 7.76
N MET A 14 -7.50 4.70 7.06
CA MET A 14 -7.96 3.42 7.60
C MET A 14 -6.80 2.62 8.15
N PHE A 15 -5.67 2.59 7.44
CA PHE A 15 -4.45 1.97 7.92
C PHE A 15 -3.20 2.55 7.26
N VAL A 16 -2.05 2.27 7.87
CA VAL A 16 -0.72 2.63 7.38
C VAL A 16 0.18 1.40 7.51
N MET A 17 0.73 0.97 6.39
CA MET A 17 1.75 -0.07 6.33
C MET A 17 3.12 0.58 6.16
N LEU A 18 4.11 0.05 6.87
CA LEU A 18 5.53 0.24 6.58
C LEU A 18 5.98 -0.85 5.61
N TYR A 19 6.63 -0.43 4.54
CA TYR A 19 7.20 -1.30 3.53
C TYR A 19 8.59 -0.76 3.13
N GLY A 20 9.37 -1.48 2.31
CA GLY A 20 10.66 -0.98 1.81
C GLY A 20 11.91 -1.38 2.65
N SER A 21 13.07 -0.95 2.15
CA SER A 21 14.43 -1.52 2.30
C SER A 21 15.03 -1.74 3.71
N HIS A 22 14.29 -1.52 4.80
CA HIS A 22 14.73 -1.86 6.16
C HIS A 22 14.02 -3.08 6.76
N ALA A 23 12.97 -3.58 6.11
CA ALA A 23 12.21 -4.73 6.61
C ALA A 23 12.69 -6.07 6.03
N ASP A 24 13.32 -6.09 4.85
CA ASP A 24 13.83 -7.31 4.24
C ASP A 24 15.01 -7.04 3.30
N ASN A 25 16.04 -7.87 3.41
CA ASN A 25 17.32 -7.78 2.71
C ASN A 25 17.25 -8.16 1.21
N THR A 26 16.11 -7.94 0.56
CA THR A 26 15.87 -8.30 -0.85
C THR A 26 15.61 -7.05 -1.67
N GLN A 27 16.58 -6.68 -2.52
CA GLN A 27 16.44 -5.59 -3.49
C GLN A 27 15.39 -5.96 -4.54
N ASN A 28 14.14 -5.55 -4.31
CA ASN A 28 13.09 -5.50 -5.33
C ASN A 28 12.78 -4.03 -5.69
N LYS A 29 12.24 -3.78 -6.89
CA LYS A 29 11.86 -2.45 -7.44
C LYS A 29 10.90 -1.61 -6.57
N LEU A 30 10.47 -2.13 -5.42
CA LEU A 30 9.61 -1.49 -4.44
C LEU A 30 10.39 -1.00 -3.21
N SER A 31 11.72 -1.08 -3.27
CA SER A 31 12.69 -0.75 -2.22
C SER A 31 12.53 0.64 -1.61
N ASP A 32 11.83 1.52 -2.31
CA ASP A 32 11.75 2.94 -2.02
C ASP A 32 10.44 3.34 -1.31
N ILE A 33 9.42 2.46 -1.25
CA ILE A 33 8.12 2.80 -0.62
C ILE A 33 8.23 2.65 0.89
N ASP A 34 8.43 3.74 1.63
CA ASP A 34 8.48 3.71 3.10
C ASP A 34 7.10 3.50 3.73
N TYR A 35 6.09 4.25 3.28
CA TYR A 35 4.75 4.21 3.87
C TYR A 35 3.65 4.09 2.82
N ALA A 36 2.81 3.08 2.98
CA ALA A 36 1.60 2.91 2.19
C ALA A 36 0.36 3.20 3.03
N ILE A 37 -0.48 4.12 2.57
CA ILE A 37 -1.64 4.61 3.32
C ILE A 37 -2.93 4.21 2.61
N PHE A 38 -3.84 3.56 3.33
CA PHE A 38 -5.21 3.42 2.87
C PHE A 38 -6.02 4.63 3.31
N TYR A 39 -6.68 5.29 2.35
CA TYR A 39 -7.43 6.51 2.58
C TYR A 39 -8.85 6.38 2.05
N ASN A 40 -9.83 6.42 2.95
CA ASN A 40 -11.25 6.32 2.63
C ASN A 40 -11.76 7.61 1.94
N GLY A 41 -11.49 7.71 0.65
CA GLY A 41 -11.92 8.79 -0.22
C GLY A 41 -11.74 8.44 -1.70
N ASN A 42 -12.34 9.25 -2.56
CA ASN A 42 -12.20 9.09 -4.01
C ASN A 42 -10.77 9.44 -4.49
N LYS A 43 -10.45 9.14 -5.75
CA LYS A 43 -9.10 9.36 -6.32
C LYS A 43 -8.59 10.80 -6.15
N LYS A 44 -9.46 11.80 -6.31
CA LYS A 44 -9.10 13.22 -6.14
C LYS A 44 -8.80 13.56 -4.68
N GLU A 45 -9.58 13.02 -3.74
CA GLU A 45 -9.33 13.20 -2.30
C GLU A 45 -8.02 12.52 -1.88
N ARG A 46 -7.77 11.29 -2.35
CA ARG A 46 -6.53 10.55 -2.08
C ARG A 46 -5.30 11.29 -2.59
N PHE A 47 -5.35 11.77 -3.83
CA PHE A 47 -4.28 12.59 -4.42
C PHE A 47 -4.01 13.86 -3.61
N ARG A 48 -5.08 14.60 -3.26
CA ARG A 48 -4.96 15.81 -2.42
C ARG A 48 -4.39 15.51 -1.04
N PHE A 49 -4.79 14.40 -0.43
CA PHE A 49 -4.27 13.99 0.86
C PHE A 49 -2.78 13.65 0.76
N ARG A 50 -2.38 12.87 -0.25
CA ARG A 50 -0.98 12.54 -0.53
C ARG A 50 -0.11 13.79 -0.68
N LEU A 51 -0.55 14.79 -1.46
CA LEU A 51 0.18 16.06 -1.60
C LEU A 51 0.34 16.80 -0.26
N LYS A 52 -0.72 16.85 0.56
CA LYS A 52 -0.70 17.53 1.86
C LYS A 52 0.24 16.89 2.88
N ILE A 53 0.45 15.58 2.79
CA ILE A 53 1.37 14.88 3.69
C ILE A 53 2.81 14.97 3.21
N LEU A 54 3.03 14.87 1.89
CA LEU A 54 4.36 15.07 1.30
C LEU A 54 4.88 16.47 1.61
N SER A 55 4.04 17.51 1.56
CA SER A 55 4.44 18.89 1.93
C SER A 55 4.78 19.09 3.42
N ARG A 56 4.68 18.05 4.25
CA ARG A 56 4.93 18.10 5.70
C ARG A 56 5.97 17.10 6.17
N LEU A 57 6.36 16.16 5.33
CA LEU A 57 7.43 15.22 5.63
C LEU A 57 8.71 15.68 4.92
N PRO A 58 9.89 15.38 5.48
CA PRO A 58 11.14 15.54 4.76
C PRO A 58 11.14 14.71 3.46
N ASP A 59 11.84 15.19 2.42
CA ASP A 59 11.89 14.59 1.07
C ASP A 59 12.40 13.13 1.02
N LYS A 60 12.99 12.64 2.12
CA LYS A 60 13.50 11.27 2.24
C LYS A 60 12.43 10.20 2.46
N PHE A 61 11.15 10.57 2.62
CA PHE A 61 10.07 9.62 2.86
C PHE A 61 9.19 9.47 1.62
N ASP A 62 9.12 8.27 1.04
CA ASP A 62 8.14 7.98 0.00
C ASP A 62 6.80 7.56 0.62
N ILE A 63 5.77 8.35 0.31
CA ILE A 63 4.39 8.04 0.69
C ILE A 63 3.61 7.66 -0.55
N GLN A 64 3.01 6.48 -0.49
CA GLN A 64 2.09 5.98 -1.50
C GLN A 64 0.69 5.80 -0.94
N ILE A 65 -0.30 5.99 -1.81
CA ILE A 65 -1.68 5.63 -1.50
C ILE A 65 -1.89 4.18 -1.91
N PHE A 66 -2.15 3.32 -0.92
CA PHE A 66 -2.29 1.88 -1.11
C PHE A 66 -3.23 1.54 -2.28
N GLN A 67 -4.42 2.16 -2.30
CA GLN A 67 -5.45 1.89 -3.30
C GLN A 67 -5.07 2.29 -4.73
N ASP A 68 -4.08 3.16 -4.90
CA ASP A 68 -3.65 3.65 -6.22
C ASP A 68 -2.47 2.85 -6.78
N LEU A 69 -1.96 1.87 -6.02
CA LEU A 69 -0.85 1.02 -6.43
C LEU A 69 -1.31 -0.20 -7.25
N PRO A 70 -0.46 -0.73 -8.14
CA PRO A 70 -0.73 -1.97 -8.84
C PRO A 70 -1.01 -3.13 -7.86
N LEU A 71 -1.87 -4.07 -8.29
CA LEU A 71 -2.35 -5.17 -7.43
C LEU A 71 -1.21 -6.02 -6.83
N PHE A 72 -0.17 -6.32 -7.60
CA PHE A 72 0.99 -7.07 -7.11
C PHE A 72 1.76 -6.30 -6.00
N VAL A 73 1.87 -4.98 -6.13
CA VAL A 73 2.49 -4.12 -5.12
C VAL A 73 1.65 -4.06 -3.85
N ARG A 74 0.32 -3.94 -4.00
CA ARG A 74 -0.61 -3.97 -2.87
C ARG A 74 -0.48 -5.28 -2.08
N LYS A 75 -0.42 -6.42 -2.78
CA LYS A 75 -0.19 -7.74 -2.17
C LYS A 75 1.10 -7.77 -1.36
N ASP A 76 2.19 -7.25 -1.89
CA ASP A 76 3.47 -7.28 -1.19
C ASP A 76 3.49 -6.33 0.02
N ILE A 77 2.89 -5.15 -0.08
CA ILE A 77 2.74 -4.20 1.03
C ILE A 77 1.99 -4.82 2.21
N LEU A 78 0.96 -5.63 1.95
CA LEU A 78 0.17 -6.29 2.99
C LEU A 78 0.97 -7.34 3.79
N LYS A 79 2.13 -7.79 3.28
CA LYS A 79 3.07 -8.63 4.02
C LYS A 79 4.00 -7.82 4.94
N GLY A 80 4.00 -6.49 4.81
CA GLY A 80 4.83 -5.58 5.60
C GLY A 80 4.30 -5.36 7.01
N ASN A 81 4.82 -4.34 7.68
CA ASN A 81 4.49 -4.06 9.07
C ASN A 81 3.32 -3.07 9.18
N LEU A 82 2.24 -3.47 9.87
CA LEU A 82 1.13 -2.58 10.17
C LEU A 82 1.54 -1.58 11.27
N LEU A 83 1.59 -0.28 10.92
CA LEU A 83 1.95 0.78 11.88
C LEU A 83 0.76 1.49 12.51
N TYR A 84 -0.38 1.44 11.83
CA TYR A 84 -1.62 2.06 12.29
C TYR A 84 -2.79 1.36 11.62
N ALA A 85 -3.81 1.03 12.39
CA ALA A 85 -5.13 0.68 11.91
C ALA A 85 -6.16 1.45 12.71
N LYS A 86 -7.19 1.95 12.01
CA LYS A 86 -8.41 2.46 12.64
C LYS A 86 -9.28 1.30 13.14
N ASP A 87 -9.28 0.21 12.37
CA ASP A 87 -9.96 -1.05 12.65
C ASP A 87 -9.12 -2.15 12.01
N GLU A 88 -8.64 -3.10 12.81
CA GLU A 88 -7.80 -4.21 12.33
C GLU A 88 -8.62 -5.19 11.48
N SER A 89 -9.90 -5.40 11.77
CA SER A 89 -10.77 -6.29 10.98
C SER A 89 -10.85 -5.81 9.52
N TYR A 90 -10.95 -4.49 9.33
CA TYR A 90 -10.94 -3.88 8.00
C TYR A 90 -9.61 -4.11 7.25
N VAL A 91 -8.48 -4.20 7.96
CA VAL A 91 -7.19 -4.52 7.33
C VAL A 91 -7.22 -5.95 6.79
N TYR A 92 -7.75 -6.90 7.57
CA TYR A 92 -7.92 -8.29 7.14
C TYR A 92 -8.86 -8.41 5.94
N ASP A 93 -9.98 -7.69 5.93
CA ASP A 93 -10.90 -7.67 4.79
C ASP A 93 -10.22 -7.17 3.51
N VAL A 94 -9.47 -6.06 3.61
CA VAL A 94 -8.71 -5.52 2.47
C VAL A 94 -7.62 -6.50 2.02
N ALA A 95 -6.97 -7.20 2.95
CA ALA A 95 -5.96 -8.20 2.64
C ALA A 95 -6.57 -9.38 1.89
N TYR A 96 -7.70 -9.91 2.39
CA TYR A 96 -8.44 -10.99 1.78
C TYR A 96 -8.88 -10.66 0.35
N GLU A 97 -9.53 -9.52 0.14
CA GLU A 97 -9.96 -9.12 -1.21
C GLU A 97 -8.77 -8.86 -2.14
N THR A 98 -7.67 -8.28 -1.65
CA THR A 98 -6.45 -8.08 -2.45
C THR A 98 -5.83 -9.41 -2.88
N MET A 99 -5.78 -10.41 -2.00
CA MET A 99 -5.26 -11.75 -2.33
C MET A 99 -6.16 -12.48 -3.33
N LYS A 100 -7.48 -12.39 -3.14
CA LYS A 100 -8.47 -12.96 -4.06
C LYS A 100 -8.40 -12.33 -5.45
N ASP A 101 -8.36 -11.00 -5.53
CA ASP A 101 -8.15 -10.27 -6.79
C ASP A 101 -6.84 -10.71 -7.46
N PHE A 102 -5.77 -10.88 -6.67
CA PHE A 102 -4.48 -11.30 -7.19
C PHE A 102 -4.54 -12.72 -7.76
N GLU A 103 -5.17 -13.67 -7.09
CA GLU A 103 -5.30 -15.04 -7.61
C GLU A 103 -6.14 -15.08 -8.90
N HIS A 104 -7.17 -14.23 -9.03
CA HIS A 104 -7.90 -14.07 -10.30
C HIS A 104 -7.01 -13.48 -11.41
N PHE A 105 -6.16 -12.50 -11.08
CA PHE A 105 -5.24 -11.87 -12.02
C PHE A 105 -4.06 -12.77 -12.42
N LYS A 106 -3.57 -13.59 -11.48
CA LYS A 106 -2.37 -14.43 -11.59
C LYS A 106 -2.42 -15.36 -12.79
N LYS A 107 -3.60 -15.91 -13.11
CA LYS A 107 -3.79 -16.73 -14.31
C LYS A 107 -3.39 -15.98 -15.59
N TYR A 108 -3.93 -14.77 -15.78
CA TYR A 108 -3.61 -13.95 -16.95
C TYR A 108 -2.18 -13.41 -16.93
N TYR A 109 -1.62 -13.14 -15.75
CA TYR A 109 -0.25 -12.66 -15.60
C TYR A 109 0.77 -13.73 -16.00
N TYR A 110 0.57 -14.99 -15.58
CA TYR A 110 1.45 -16.09 -15.94
C TYR A 110 1.38 -16.43 -17.43
N ASP A 111 0.19 -16.38 -18.02
CA ASP A 111 0.01 -16.47 -19.47
C ASP A 111 0.82 -15.36 -20.19
N TYR A 112 0.77 -14.12 -19.67
CA TYR A 112 1.46 -12.97 -20.26
C TYR A 112 2.99 -13.04 -20.19
N ILE A 113 3.56 -13.59 -19.10
CA ILE A 113 5.03 -13.71 -18.94
C ILE A 113 5.60 -15.05 -19.43
N GLY A 114 4.78 -15.90 -20.04
CA GLY A 114 5.21 -17.19 -20.62
C GLY A 114 5.66 -18.22 -19.58
N MET A 115 5.29 -18.04 -18.30
CA MET A 115 5.48 -19.07 -17.29
C MET A 115 4.22 -19.93 -17.30
N GLU A 116 4.17 -20.94 -18.17
CA GLU A 116 3.10 -21.94 -18.10
C GLU A 116 3.02 -22.49 -16.68
N ALA A 117 1.81 -22.47 -16.12
CA ALA A 117 1.54 -23.18 -14.88
C ALA A 117 1.87 -24.66 -15.12
N ILE A 118 2.93 -25.15 -14.48
CA ILE A 118 3.09 -26.59 -14.28
C ILE A 118 1.82 -27.03 -13.55
N SER A 119 1.02 -27.80 -14.28
CA SER A 119 -0.23 -28.45 -13.87
C SER A 119 -0.10 -29.22 -12.58
#